data_AF-A0A938GZN1-F1
#
_entry.id   AF-A0A938GZN1-F1
#
_cell.length_a   1.000
_cell.length_b   1.000
_cell.length_c   1.000
_cell.angle_alpha   90.00
_cell.angle_beta   90.00
_cell.angle_gamma   90.00
#
_symmetry.space_group_name_H-M   'P 1'
#
loop_
_entity.id
_entity.type
_entity.pdbx_description
1 polymer ?
#
loop_
_entity_poly.entity_id
_entity_poly.type
_entity_poly.pdbx_seq_one_letter_code
_entity_poly.pdbx_strand_id
1 'polypeptide(L)'
;MLRLPLVLLALAALLLSSCRTPPGTPARRTGDEIVVAGQFFHTGTRVITWMDAGGYDAYRVERRFSPHAESSWETTPDAAKKLGTPNRYSLRQNSLRPEEIERVRGGGWDFPTLQRVVDQFVVHYDVCGIAKQCFNILHDHRGLSVHFLLDLDGTLYQTLDLKERARHATISNDRSVGIEIANMGAYPPGDTKVLDEWYHRDAAGRPFIKIPERLGDPMIYTKNFTGRPARPDPVPGNIQKTDLVQYDLTPEQYAALTQLTAALCRIFPKIACDYPRGPDGRLATTRLPDAELKAFGGVIGHYHIQTNKVDPGPAFDWDRVIAGARKLLGLSPLKAATTGQ
;
A
#
# COMPACT_ATOMS: atom_id res chain seq x y z
N MET A 1 32.34 -51.10 47.52
CA MET A 1 33.40 -50.56 46.64
C MET A 1 32.73 -49.76 45.54
N LEU A 2 33.15 -48.51 45.42
CA LEU A 2 32.57 -47.40 44.68
C LEU A 2 33.03 -47.42 43.21
N ARG A 3 32.13 -47.35 42.21
CA ARG A 3 32.37 -46.65 40.92
C ARG A 3 31.06 -46.11 40.32
N LEU A 4 31.05 -44.78 40.18
CA LEU A 4 30.03 -43.82 39.72
C LEU A 4 29.82 -43.87 38.17
N PRO A 5 28.89 -43.08 37.58
CA PRO A 5 28.11 -43.39 36.38
C PRO A 5 28.43 -42.39 35.25
N LEU A 6 29.21 -42.77 34.25
CA LEU A 6 29.74 -41.80 33.27
C LEU A 6 29.19 -41.97 31.85
N VAL A 7 27.88 -42.15 31.69
CA VAL A 7 27.26 -42.26 30.34
C VAL A 7 26.17 -41.20 30.09
N LEU A 8 25.80 -40.40 31.09
CA LEU A 8 24.71 -39.41 30.96
C LEU A 8 25.17 -37.94 30.80
N LEU A 9 26.45 -37.69 30.54
CA LEU A 9 27.00 -36.31 30.44
C LEU A 9 27.71 -35.96 29.12
N ALA A 10 27.70 -36.85 28.12
CA ALA A 10 28.36 -36.59 26.83
C ALA A 10 27.39 -36.18 25.69
N LEU A 11 26.07 -36.33 25.86
CA LEU A 11 25.09 -35.94 24.82
C LEU A 11 24.49 -34.53 24.99
N ALA A 12 24.82 -33.81 26.06
CA ALA A 12 24.30 -32.46 26.32
C ALA A 12 25.20 -31.31 25.81
N ALA A 13 26.37 -31.62 25.25
CA ALA A 13 27.39 -30.62 24.90
C ALA A 13 27.50 -30.26 23.40
N LEU A 14 26.56 -30.73 22.55
CA LEU A 14 26.69 -30.66 21.09
C LEU A 14 25.62 -29.83 20.35
N LEU A 15 24.85 -28.98 21.02
CA LEU A 15 23.80 -28.17 20.35
C LEU A 15 23.81 -26.67 20.69
N LEU A 16 24.96 -26.12 21.02
CA LEU A 16 25.16 -24.66 21.04
C LEU A 16 26.32 -24.27 20.12
N SER A 17 26.30 -24.77 18.88
CA SER A 17 27.00 -24.11 17.79
C SER A 17 26.28 -22.78 17.53
N SER A 18 26.63 -21.77 18.32
CA SER A 18 26.31 -20.39 18.02
C SER A 18 26.90 -20.13 16.63
N CYS A 19 26.07 -20.19 15.59
CA CYS A 19 26.47 -19.86 14.24
C CYS A 19 26.90 -18.39 14.26
N ARG A 20 28.19 -18.15 14.47
CA ARG A 20 28.77 -16.82 14.38
C ARG A 20 28.74 -16.46 12.91
N THR A 21 27.74 -15.67 12.51
CA THR A 21 27.71 -15.03 11.21
C THR A 21 28.89 -14.05 11.15
N PRO A 22 29.90 -14.26 10.28
CA PRO A 22 31.05 -13.37 10.21
C PRO A 22 30.64 -11.93 9.85
N PRO A 23 31.27 -10.89 10.43
CA PRO A 23 31.06 -9.51 9.99
C PRO A 23 31.25 -9.36 8.46
N GLY A 24 30.35 -8.62 7.82
CA GLY A 24 30.32 -8.47 6.35
C GLY A 24 29.53 -9.54 5.59
N THR A 25 29.01 -10.57 6.27
CA THR A 25 28.10 -11.54 5.65
C THR A 25 26.76 -10.88 5.34
N PRO A 26 26.28 -10.90 4.07
CA PRO A 26 25.00 -10.29 3.72
C PRO A 26 23.82 -10.95 4.45
N ALA A 27 22.97 -10.15 5.09
CA ALA A 27 21.67 -10.58 5.58
C ALA A 27 20.69 -10.63 4.39
N ARG A 28 20.29 -11.83 3.97
CA ARG A 28 19.39 -12.00 2.82
C ARG A 28 17.93 -11.94 3.27
N ARG A 29 17.13 -11.19 2.52
CA ARG A 29 15.68 -11.17 2.63
C ARG A 29 15.05 -12.26 1.78
N THR A 30 13.86 -12.70 2.17
CA THR A 30 13.05 -13.68 1.42
C THR A 30 12.21 -13.01 0.34
N GLY A 31 11.97 -11.70 0.44
CA GLY A 31 11.28 -10.90 -0.57
C GLY A 31 9.78 -10.79 -0.34
N ASP A 32 9.29 -11.08 0.86
CA ASP A 32 7.91 -10.83 1.29
C ASP A 32 7.81 -9.89 2.49
N GLU A 33 8.95 -9.33 2.93
CA GLU A 33 9.00 -8.47 4.09
C GLU A 33 8.72 -7.01 3.75
N ILE A 34 8.04 -6.30 4.65
CA ILE A 34 7.97 -4.83 4.67
C ILE A 34 8.78 -4.29 5.84
N VAL A 35 9.22 -3.04 5.73
CA VAL A 35 9.95 -2.33 6.78
C VAL A 35 8.99 -1.46 7.59
N VAL A 36 9.03 -1.62 8.92
CA VAL A 36 8.23 -0.84 9.86
C VAL A 36 9.12 -0.36 11.00
N ALA A 37 9.37 0.94 11.08
CA ALA A 37 10.30 1.53 12.02
C ALA A 37 11.69 0.84 12.02
N GLY A 38 12.23 0.61 10.82
CA GLY A 38 13.50 -0.07 10.60
C GLY A 38 13.51 -1.59 10.82
N GLN A 39 12.38 -2.21 11.17
CA GLN A 39 12.26 -3.66 11.38
C GLN A 39 11.54 -4.34 10.23
N PHE A 40 11.91 -5.59 9.91
CA PHE A 40 11.31 -6.36 8.83
C PHE A 40 10.14 -7.22 9.35
N PHE A 41 9.01 -7.19 8.64
CA PHE A 41 7.81 -7.99 8.94
C PHE A 41 7.33 -8.73 7.69
N HIS A 42 7.10 -10.04 7.80
CA HIS A 42 6.54 -10.84 6.71
C HIS A 42 5.11 -10.43 6.37
N THR A 43 4.82 -10.32 5.08
CA THR A 43 3.47 -10.08 4.57
C THR A 43 2.86 -11.32 3.92
N GLY A 44 3.65 -12.27 3.44
CA GLY A 44 3.15 -13.41 2.67
C GLY A 44 2.79 -13.09 1.21
N THR A 45 3.21 -11.92 0.69
CA THR A 45 3.15 -11.57 -0.73
C THR A 45 4.49 -11.01 -1.20
N ARG A 46 4.76 -11.02 -2.50
CA ARG A 46 6.00 -10.45 -3.06
C ARG A 46 6.12 -8.95 -2.75
N VAL A 47 7.23 -8.53 -2.18
CA VAL A 47 7.57 -7.15 -1.85
C VAL A 47 8.92 -6.74 -2.45
N ILE A 48 8.95 -5.56 -3.09
CA ILE A 48 10.18 -4.87 -3.49
C ILE A 48 10.24 -3.55 -2.73
N THR A 49 11.16 -3.43 -1.78
CA THR A 49 11.35 -2.21 -0.99
C THR A 49 12.21 -1.20 -1.75
N TRP A 50 12.24 0.04 -1.28
CA TRP A 50 13.14 1.09 -1.78
C TRP A 50 14.63 0.72 -1.72
N MET A 51 15.01 -0.24 -0.87
CA MET A 51 16.38 -0.72 -0.74
C MET A 51 16.75 -1.78 -1.77
N ASP A 52 15.75 -2.44 -2.37
CA ASP A 52 15.96 -3.55 -3.29
C ASP A 52 16.24 -3.02 -4.71
N ALA A 53 16.97 -3.79 -5.50
CA ALA A 53 17.15 -3.50 -6.92
C ALA A 53 15.78 -3.45 -7.62
N GLY A 54 15.53 -2.38 -8.39
CA GLY A 54 14.25 -2.14 -9.06
C GLY A 54 13.20 -1.47 -8.18
N GLY A 55 13.42 -1.33 -6.87
CA GLY A 55 12.53 -0.63 -5.96
C GLY A 55 12.41 0.86 -6.24
N TYR A 56 11.31 1.47 -5.80
CA TYR A 56 11.09 2.91 -5.87
C TYR A 56 11.52 3.57 -4.56
N ASP A 57 12.46 4.52 -4.63
CA ASP A 57 13.08 5.13 -3.45
C ASP A 57 12.58 6.57 -3.25
N ALA A 58 11.63 6.74 -2.33
CA ALA A 58 11.05 8.03 -2.00
C ALA A 58 11.92 8.86 -1.02
N TYR A 59 13.06 8.32 -0.56
CA TYR A 59 14.05 9.09 0.19
C TYR A 59 14.97 9.90 -0.72
N ARG A 60 15.05 9.58 -2.01
CA ARG A 60 15.77 10.39 -3.00
C ARG A 60 15.10 11.75 -3.19
N VAL A 61 15.90 12.77 -3.34
CA VAL A 61 15.42 14.15 -3.57
C VAL A 61 15.44 14.51 -5.05
N GLU A 62 16.18 13.71 -5.83
CA GLU A 62 16.27 13.78 -7.28
C GLU A 62 15.00 13.25 -7.95
N ARG A 63 14.72 13.78 -9.14
CA ARG A 63 13.69 13.26 -10.05
C ARG A 63 14.19 11.95 -10.66
N ARG A 64 13.49 10.84 -10.40
CA ARG A 64 13.95 9.48 -10.74
C ARG A 64 13.97 9.23 -12.25
N PHE A 65 13.02 9.80 -12.99
CA PHE A 65 12.77 9.46 -14.38
C PHE A 65 13.17 10.58 -15.36
N SER A 66 13.69 11.70 -14.86
CA SER A 66 14.35 12.70 -15.70
C SER A 66 15.77 12.31 -16.09
N PRO A 67 16.34 12.87 -17.17
CA PRO A 67 17.75 12.74 -17.48
C PRO A 67 18.64 13.09 -16.27
N HIS A 68 19.70 12.33 -16.05
CA HIS A 68 20.56 12.50 -14.86
C HIS A 68 21.15 13.91 -14.73
N ALA A 69 21.52 14.54 -15.85
CA ALA A 69 22.04 15.92 -15.86
C ALA A 69 21.01 16.96 -15.37
N GLU A 70 19.73 16.61 -15.34
CA GLU A 70 18.62 17.49 -14.95
C GLU A 70 17.91 17.00 -13.69
N SER A 71 18.32 15.87 -13.11
CA SER A 71 17.55 15.19 -12.06
C SER A 71 17.74 15.79 -10.67
N SER A 72 18.76 16.62 -10.47
CA SER A 72 19.13 17.10 -9.14
C SER A 72 18.05 18.00 -8.52
N TRP A 73 18.15 18.21 -7.21
CA TRP A 73 17.22 19.11 -6.54
C TRP A 73 17.40 20.56 -7.02
N GLU A 74 18.62 20.98 -7.34
CA GLU A 74 18.94 22.34 -7.77
C GLU A 74 18.22 22.74 -9.07
N THR A 75 18.05 21.79 -10.00
CA THR A 75 17.35 22.00 -11.29
C THR A 75 15.85 21.77 -11.20
N THR A 76 15.38 21.15 -10.12
CA THR A 76 13.99 20.72 -9.96
C THR A 76 12.98 21.87 -9.82
N PRO A 77 13.24 22.96 -9.06
CA PRO A 77 12.31 24.09 -8.96
C PRO A 77 11.90 24.69 -10.30
N ASP A 78 12.82 24.73 -11.26
CA ASP A 78 12.55 25.25 -12.61
C ASP A 78 11.76 24.24 -13.46
N ALA A 79 12.14 22.96 -13.41
CA ALA A 79 11.54 21.89 -14.21
C ALA A 79 10.17 21.40 -13.69
N ALA A 80 9.93 21.49 -12.39
CA ALA A 80 8.78 20.90 -11.71
C ALA A 80 8.27 21.80 -10.58
N LYS A 81 7.72 22.97 -10.94
CA LYS A 81 7.26 24.05 -10.04
C LYS A 81 6.34 23.63 -8.89
N LYS A 82 5.71 22.46 -8.95
CA LYS A 82 4.87 21.91 -7.87
C LYS A 82 5.68 21.33 -6.70
N LEU A 83 6.98 21.14 -6.86
CA LEU A 83 7.87 20.58 -5.86
C LEU A 83 8.47 21.73 -5.03
N GLY A 84 7.89 21.97 -3.84
CA GLY A 84 8.31 23.08 -2.97
C GLY A 84 9.40 22.75 -1.94
N THR A 85 9.81 21.49 -1.82
CA THR A 85 10.79 21.00 -0.83
C THR A 85 11.49 19.77 -1.40
N PRO A 86 12.75 19.49 -1.06
CA PRO A 86 13.44 18.29 -1.55
C PRO A 86 12.74 17.00 -1.13
N ASN A 87 12.23 16.94 0.10
CA ASN A 87 11.61 15.73 0.64
C ASN A 87 10.15 15.58 0.17
N ARG A 88 9.74 14.34 -0.12
CA ARG A 88 8.35 13.98 -0.46
C ARG A 88 7.55 13.42 0.71
N TYR A 89 8.14 13.37 1.89
CA TYR A 89 7.53 12.89 3.14
C TYR A 89 7.79 13.91 4.27
N SER A 90 7.33 13.63 5.47
CA SER A 90 7.59 14.45 6.66
C SER A 90 7.51 13.61 7.94
N LEU A 91 7.62 14.24 9.11
CA LEU A 91 7.37 13.59 10.40
C LEU A 91 5.85 13.44 10.64
N ARG A 92 5.43 12.31 11.23
CA ARG A 92 4.10 12.13 11.84
C ARG A 92 4.10 12.80 13.21
N GLN A 93 3.48 13.96 13.32
CA GLN A 93 3.66 14.82 14.51
C GLN A 93 2.35 15.18 15.22
N ASN A 94 1.20 15.10 14.54
CA ASN A 94 -0.06 15.66 15.07
C ASN A 94 -0.52 15.03 16.40
N SER A 95 -0.16 13.78 16.68
CA SER A 95 -0.55 13.06 17.90
C SER A 95 0.62 12.78 18.86
N LEU A 96 1.77 13.41 18.61
CA LEU A 96 2.96 13.28 19.44
C LEU A 96 3.08 14.47 20.40
N ARG A 97 3.59 14.20 21.60
CA ARG A 97 3.98 15.23 22.57
C ARG A 97 5.31 15.87 22.14
N PRO A 98 5.64 17.10 22.57
CA PRO A 98 6.90 17.76 22.20
C PRO A 98 8.16 16.90 22.47
N GLU A 99 8.23 16.23 23.62
CA GLU A 99 9.33 15.33 23.96
C GLU A 99 9.43 14.09 23.07
N GLU A 100 8.28 13.62 22.57
CA GLU A 100 8.24 12.51 21.61
C GLU A 100 8.73 12.97 20.24
N ILE A 101 8.32 14.16 19.79
CA ILE A 101 8.80 14.78 18.55
C ILE A 101 10.32 14.91 18.57
N GLU A 102 10.89 15.46 19.66
CA GLU A 102 12.34 15.62 19.82
C GLU A 102 13.10 14.29 19.74
N ARG A 103 12.52 13.22 20.29
CA ARG A 103 13.11 11.89 20.24
C ARG A 103 13.00 11.26 18.85
N VAL A 104 11.82 11.29 18.22
CA VAL A 104 11.61 10.60 16.93
C VAL A 104 12.23 11.33 15.75
N ARG A 105 12.33 12.67 15.80
CA ARG A 105 13.00 13.46 14.74
C ARG A 105 14.49 13.12 14.62
N GLY A 106 15.12 12.70 15.72
CA GLY A 106 16.51 12.24 15.76
C GLY A 106 16.72 10.78 15.34
N GLY A 107 15.68 10.12 14.80
CA GLY A 107 15.72 8.72 14.39
C GLY A 107 15.16 7.73 15.43
N GLY A 108 14.64 8.21 16.55
CA GLY A 108 14.16 7.38 17.66
C GLY A 108 12.75 6.82 17.52
N TRP A 109 12.23 6.55 16.32
CA TRP A 109 10.94 5.86 16.17
C TRP A 109 11.04 4.43 16.70
N ASP A 110 10.46 4.19 17.87
CA ASP A 110 10.21 2.84 18.37
C ASP A 110 8.86 2.33 17.86
N PHE A 111 8.77 1.00 17.79
CA PHE A 111 7.60 0.31 17.29
C PHE A 111 6.32 0.60 18.11
N PRO A 112 6.33 0.56 19.46
CA PRO A 112 5.15 0.95 20.26
C PRO A 112 4.63 2.36 20.00
N THR A 113 5.51 3.35 19.83
CA THR A 113 5.13 4.72 19.52
C THR A 113 4.44 4.78 18.17
N LEU A 114 4.96 4.09 17.14
CA LEU A 114 4.32 4.04 15.83
C LEU A 114 2.96 3.34 15.87
N GLN A 115 2.83 2.23 16.61
CA GLN A 115 1.56 1.52 16.82
C GLN A 115 0.49 2.38 17.48
N ARG A 116 0.87 3.35 18.32
CA ARG A 116 -0.07 4.30 18.93
C ARG A 116 -0.59 5.33 17.94
N VAL A 117 0.23 5.73 16.96
CA VAL A 117 -0.04 6.82 16.01
C VAL A 117 -0.81 6.34 14.80
N VAL A 118 -0.44 5.18 14.24
CA VAL A 118 -1.03 4.67 13.00
C VAL A 118 -2.29 3.86 13.31
N ASP A 119 -3.41 4.29 12.77
CA ASP A 119 -4.72 3.65 12.94
C ASP A 119 -5.57 3.57 11.67
N GLN A 120 -5.10 4.11 10.55
CA GLN A 120 -5.79 4.02 9.26
C GLN A 120 -4.92 3.37 8.18
N PHE A 121 -5.55 2.57 7.31
CA PHE A 121 -4.98 2.14 6.04
C PHE A 121 -5.81 2.70 4.89
N VAL A 122 -5.24 3.66 4.15
CA VAL A 122 -5.95 4.36 3.07
C VAL A 122 -5.68 3.70 1.73
N VAL A 123 -6.75 3.34 1.04
CA VAL A 123 -6.72 2.69 -0.27
C VAL A 123 -7.01 3.71 -1.36
N HIS A 124 -6.12 3.76 -2.35
CA HIS A 124 -6.20 4.60 -3.54
C HIS A 124 -6.10 3.75 -4.81
N TYR A 125 -6.60 4.27 -5.93
CA TYR A 125 -6.12 3.87 -7.26
C TYR A 125 -5.26 5.01 -7.83
N ASP A 126 -4.35 4.66 -8.73
CA ASP A 126 -3.32 5.60 -9.20
C ASP A 126 -3.73 6.48 -10.39
N VAL A 127 -4.73 6.08 -11.20
CA VAL A 127 -5.06 6.70 -12.50
C VAL A 127 -3.85 6.72 -13.45
N CYS A 128 -2.89 5.84 -13.22
CA CYS A 128 -1.65 5.72 -13.98
C CYS A 128 -1.52 4.34 -14.65
N GLY A 129 -2.18 3.33 -14.11
CA GLY A 129 -2.30 1.99 -14.67
C GLY A 129 -1.10 1.08 -14.46
N ILE A 130 0.03 1.60 -13.98
CA ILE A 130 1.25 0.86 -13.59
C ILE A 130 2.02 1.60 -12.48
N ALA A 131 2.68 0.85 -11.59
CA ALA A 131 3.38 1.42 -10.43
C ALA A 131 4.49 2.40 -10.83
N LYS A 132 5.23 2.12 -11.92
CA LYS A 132 6.26 3.00 -12.48
C LYS A 132 5.73 4.40 -12.76
N GLN A 133 4.60 4.50 -13.45
CA GLN A 133 4.02 5.78 -13.83
C GLN A 133 3.42 6.49 -12.61
N CYS A 134 2.82 5.75 -11.68
CA CYS A 134 2.36 6.32 -10.40
C CYS A 134 3.53 6.97 -9.64
N PHE A 135 4.63 6.25 -9.44
CA PHE A 135 5.80 6.80 -8.74
C PHE A 135 6.35 8.03 -9.45
N ASN A 136 6.44 8.01 -10.78
CA ASN A 136 6.87 9.16 -11.57
C ASN A 136 6.02 10.40 -11.30
N ILE A 137 4.69 10.25 -11.38
CA ILE A 137 3.77 11.36 -11.16
C ILE A 137 3.85 11.89 -9.72
N LEU A 138 3.89 11.01 -8.71
CA LEU A 138 3.96 11.43 -7.31
C LEU A 138 5.29 12.11 -6.99
N HIS A 139 6.40 11.46 -7.35
CA HIS A 139 7.75 11.83 -6.94
C HIS A 139 8.33 12.98 -7.76
N ASP A 140 8.32 12.85 -9.09
CA ASP A 140 9.03 13.78 -9.99
C ASP A 140 8.19 15.02 -10.32
N HIS A 141 6.86 14.93 -10.21
CA HIS A 141 5.97 15.97 -10.73
C HIS A 141 5.01 16.61 -9.72
N ARG A 142 4.63 15.91 -8.65
CA ARG A 142 3.58 16.40 -7.73
C ARG A 142 4.03 16.71 -6.32
N GLY A 143 5.23 16.30 -5.92
CA GLY A 143 5.68 16.54 -4.54
C GLY A 143 4.98 15.65 -3.51
N LEU A 144 4.38 14.54 -3.96
CA LEU A 144 3.58 13.60 -3.18
C LEU A 144 4.35 12.29 -2.96
N SER A 145 3.83 11.44 -2.07
CA SER A 145 4.39 10.12 -1.78
C SER A 145 3.32 9.19 -1.21
N VAL A 146 3.56 7.89 -1.28
CA VAL A 146 2.72 6.85 -0.70
C VAL A 146 3.59 5.71 -0.18
N HIS A 147 3.17 5.02 0.86
CA HIS A 147 3.96 3.94 1.44
C HIS A 147 4.09 2.76 0.48
N PHE A 148 2.98 2.41 -0.17
CA PHE A 148 2.90 1.27 -1.07
C PHE A 148 2.42 1.64 -2.46
N LEU A 149 3.00 1.00 -3.47
CA LEU A 149 2.46 0.91 -4.83
C LEU A 149 2.16 -0.56 -5.11
N LEU A 150 1.02 -0.86 -5.72
CA LEU A 150 0.67 -2.23 -6.09
C LEU A 150 0.43 -2.33 -7.59
N ASP A 151 1.29 -3.09 -8.26
CA ASP A 151 1.25 -3.24 -9.71
C ASP A 151 0.27 -4.32 -10.18
N LEU A 152 0.02 -4.36 -11.48
CA LEU A 152 -0.96 -5.24 -12.11
C LEU A 152 -0.73 -6.73 -11.83
N ASP A 153 0.54 -7.15 -11.71
CA ASP A 153 0.92 -8.54 -11.47
C ASP A 153 0.96 -8.93 -9.98
N GLY A 154 0.48 -8.05 -9.10
CA GLY A 154 0.46 -8.27 -7.66
C GLY A 154 1.80 -7.97 -6.97
N THR A 155 2.81 -7.47 -7.68
CA THR A 155 4.05 -6.98 -7.06
C THR A 155 3.75 -5.77 -6.18
N LEU A 156 4.03 -5.90 -4.88
CA LEU A 156 3.94 -4.80 -3.94
C LEU A 156 5.30 -4.07 -3.87
N TYR A 157 5.32 -2.77 -4.08
CA TYR A 157 6.48 -1.93 -3.81
C TYR A 157 6.28 -1.15 -2.53
N GLN A 158 7.29 -1.15 -1.65
CA GLN A 158 7.32 -0.26 -0.49
C GLN A 158 8.31 0.88 -0.78
N THR A 159 7.82 2.13 -0.84
CA THR A 159 8.65 3.25 -1.32
C THR A 159 9.36 4.03 -0.19
N LEU A 160 8.88 3.86 1.04
CA LEU A 160 9.44 4.43 2.26
C LEU A 160 8.98 3.64 3.50
N ASP A 161 9.69 3.81 4.62
CA ASP A 161 9.34 3.18 5.91
C ASP A 161 7.99 3.69 6.43
N LEU A 162 7.19 2.83 7.06
CA LEU A 162 5.89 3.21 7.63
C LEU A 162 5.99 4.24 8.77
N LYS A 163 7.18 4.44 9.35
CA LYS A 163 7.42 5.52 10.33
C LYS A 163 7.27 6.91 9.73
N GLU A 164 7.53 7.07 8.44
CA GLU A 164 7.45 8.37 7.78
C GLU A 164 6.00 8.76 7.55
N ARG A 165 5.73 10.06 7.46
CA ARG A 165 4.46 10.59 7.00
C ARG A 165 4.51 10.77 5.48
N ALA A 166 3.97 9.81 4.74
CA ALA A 166 3.71 9.99 3.31
C ALA A 166 2.65 11.09 3.06
N ARG A 167 2.63 11.64 1.86
CA ARG A 167 1.73 12.74 1.45
C ARG A 167 0.68 12.23 0.45
N HIS A 168 -0.31 11.49 0.93
CA HIS A 168 -1.31 10.80 0.08
C HIS A 168 -2.78 11.14 0.41
N ALA A 169 -3.12 11.37 1.69
CA ALA A 169 -4.50 11.46 2.19
C ALA A 169 -4.78 12.70 3.05
N THR A 170 -4.19 13.85 2.71
CA THR A 170 -4.40 15.15 3.36
C THR A 170 -4.40 15.12 4.90
N ILE A 171 -5.57 15.21 5.53
CA ILE A 171 -5.78 15.25 6.98
C ILE A 171 -5.51 13.90 7.68
N SER A 172 -5.53 12.80 6.93
CA SER A 172 -5.22 11.47 7.47
C SER A 172 -3.72 11.11 7.43
N ASN A 173 -2.89 11.87 6.70
CA ASN A 173 -1.48 11.54 6.48
C ASN A 173 -0.70 11.18 7.77
N ASP A 174 -0.91 11.93 8.85
CA ASP A 174 -0.20 11.71 10.13
C ASP A 174 -0.50 10.35 10.77
N ARG A 175 -1.71 9.81 10.56
CA ARG A 175 -2.23 8.60 11.23
C ARG A 175 -2.45 7.42 10.29
N SER A 176 -2.13 7.58 9.00
CA SER A 176 -2.38 6.55 7.99
C SER A 176 -1.12 5.97 7.36
N VAL A 177 -1.24 4.70 6.96
CA VAL A 177 -0.48 4.09 5.88
C VAL A 177 -1.32 4.19 4.60
N GLY A 178 -0.67 4.27 3.44
CA GLY A 178 -1.35 4.48 2.15
C GLY A 178 -0.85 3.51 1.10
N ILE A 179 -1.75 3.13 0.19
CA ILE A 179 -1.43 2.33 -1.01
C ILE A 179 -2.06 2.96 -2.25
N GLU A 180 -1.28 3.07 -3.32
CA GLU A 180 -1.77 3.36 -4.67
C GLU A 180 -1.81 2.07 -5.49
N ILE A 181 -2.97 1.73 -6.02
CA ILE A 181 -3.19 0.51 -6.81
C ILE A 181 -3.19 0.87 -8.30
N ALA A 182 -2.40 0.15 -9.10
CA ALA A 182 -2.38 0.28 -10.55
C ALA A 182 -3.76 0.01 -11.15
N ASN A 183 -4.48 1.07 -11.53
CA ASN A 183 -5.81 1.01 -12.12
C ASN A 183 -6.15 2.38 -12.75
N MET A 184 -6.80 2.39 -13.91
CA MET A 184 -7.12 3.67 -14.58
C MET A 184 -8.23 4.46 -13.90
N GLY A 185 -8.85 3.92 -12.86
CA GLY A 185 -9.82 4.62 -12.03
C GLY A 185 -11.23 4.53 -12.59
N ALA A 186 -12.10 5.39 -12.04
CA ALA A 186 -13.52 5.38 -12.28
C ALA A 186 -13.94 6.66 -13.03
N TYR A 187 -14.84 6.52 -14.01
CA TYR A 187 -15.29 7.60 -14.87
C TYR A 187 -16.81 7.60 -15.01
N PRO A 188 -17.46 8.74 -15.30
CA PRO A 188 -18.88 8.75 -15.66
C PRO A 188 -19.16 7.80 -16.83
N PRO A 189 -20.32 7.10 -16.86
CA PRO A 189 -20.64 6.13 -17.92
C PRO A 189 -20.54 6.64 -19.36
N GLY A 190 -20.64 7.96 -19.58
CA GLY A 190 -20.50 8.60 -20.89
C GLY A 190 -19.09 9.10 -21.25
N ASP A 191 -18.10 8.93 -20.38
CA ASP A 191 -16.73 9.44 -20.56
C ASP A 191 -15.67 8.35 -20.31
N THR A 192 -15.78 7.23 -21.03
CA THR A 192 -14.97 6.02 -20.83
C THR A 192 -13.72 5.96 -21.71
N LYS A 193 -13.35 7.03 -22.43
CA LYS A 193 -12.26 6.99 -23.42
C LYS A 193 -10.94 6.47 -22.85
N VAL A 194 -10.63 6.84 -21.60
CA VAL A 194 -9.43 6.36 -20.91
C VAL A 194 -9.53 4.85 -20.61
N LEU A 195 -10.71 4.35 -20.25
CA LEU A 195 -10.93 2.92 -20.07
C LEU A 195 -10.80 2.18 -21.41
N ASP A 196 -11.32 2.74 -22.50
CA ASP A 196 -11.27 2.12 -23.83
C ASP A 196 -9.83 2.03 -24.39
N GLU A 197 -8.93 2.95 -24.01
CA GLU A 197 -7.50 2.88 -24.34
C GLU A 197 -6.81 1.69 -23.66
N TRP A 198 -7.19 1.39 -22.40
CA TRP A 198 -6.48 0.45 -21.54
C TRP A 198 -7.09 -0.95 -21.46
N TYR A 199 -8.40 -1.10 -21.63
CA TYR A 199 -9.09 -2.37 -21.45
C TYR A 199 -9.63 -2.88 -22.79
N HIS A 200 -8.89 -3.81 -23.38
CA HIS A 200 -9.21 -4.41 -24.68
C HIS A 200 -9.84 -5.78 -24.47
N ARG A 201 -10.49 -6.35 -25.50
CA ARG A 201 -11.03 -7.71 -25.47
C ARG A 201 -10.21 -8.62 -26.38
N ASP A 202 -9.92 -9.83 -25.91
CA ASP A 202 -9.27 -10.86 -26.73
C ASP A 202 -10.25 -11.52 -27.71
N ALA A 203 -9.77 -12.44 -28.54
CA ALA A 203 -10.60 -13.14 -29.53
C ALA A 203 -11.78 -13.93 -28.92
N ALA A 204 -11.73 -14.25 -27.63
CA ALA A 204 -12.82 -14.90 -26.88
C ALA A 204 -13.72 -13.89 -26.16
N GLY A 205 -13.55 -12.59 -26.39
CA GLY A 205 -14.34 -11.52 -25.77
C GLY A 205 -13.93 -11.20 -24.33
N ARG A 206 -12.86 -11.77 -23.79
CA ARG A 206 -12.45 -11.56 -22.39
C ARG A 206 -11.61 -10.29 -22.27
N PRO A 207 -11.85 -9.41 -21.28
CA PRO A 207 -11.05 -8.21 -21.12
C PRO A 207 -9.60 -8.54 -20.75
N PHE A 208 -8.68 -7.69 -21.18
CA PHE A 208 -7.30 -7.66 -20.74
C PHE A 208 -6.79 -6.22 -20.73
N ILE A 209 -5.79 -5.97 -19.89
CA ILE A 209 -5.14 -4.67 -19.75
C ILE A 209 -4.06 -4.57 -20.82
N LYS A 210 -4.24 -3.64 -21.76
CA LYS A 210 -3.25 -3.27 -22.77
C LYS A 210 -2.51 -2.02 -22.29
N ILE A 211 -1.29 -2.21 -21.81
CA ILE A 211 -0.43 -1.09 -21.41
C ILE A 211 -0.02 -0.30 -22.66
N PRO A 212 -0.27 1.02 -22.72
CA PRO A 212 0.12 1.82 -23.88
C PRO A 212 1.64 1.80 -24.13
N GLU A 213 2.06 1.56 -25.37
CA GLU A 213 3.49 1.46 -25.77
C GLU A 213 4.30 2.70 -25.38
N ARG A 214 3.66 3.87 -25.38
CA ARG A 214 4.26 5.15 -24.95
C ARG A 214 4.81 5.15 -23.52
N LEU A 215 4.44 4.20 -22.67
CA LEU A 215 4.94 4.07 -21.30
C LEU A 215 6.26 3.27 -21.21
N GLY A 216 6.71 2.70 -22.34
CA GLY A 216 7.92 1.89 -22.42
C GLY A 216 7.83 0.62 -21.58
N ASP A 217 8.95 0.20 -21.00
CA ASP A 217 8.99 -0.95 -20.08
C ASP A 217 8.08 -0.71 -18.88
N PRO A 218 7.02 -1.52 -18.67
CA PRO A 218 6.10 -1.34 -17.55
C PRO A 218 6.67 -1.82 -16.21
N MET A 219 7.83 -2.47 -16.20
CA MET A 219 8.45 -3.08 -15.01
C MET A 219 7.60 -4.18 -14.36
N ILE A 220 6.85 -4.94 -15.18
CA ILE A 220 6.12 -6.13 -14.76
C ILE A 220 7.09 -7.32 -14.71
N TYR A 221 7.18 -7.97 -13.55
CA TYR A 221 8.18 -9.02 -13.32
C TYR A 221 7.65 -10.44 -13.52
N THR A 222 6.35 -10.61 -13.58
CA THR A 222 5.73 -11.88 -13.92
C THR A 222 5.89 -12.15 -15.42
N LYS A 223 6.65 -13.20 -15.77
CA LYS A 223 6.91 -13.57 -17.17
C LYS A 223 5.60 -13.93 -17.87
N ASN A 224 5.44 -13.46 -19.11
CA ASN A 224 4.24 -13.69 -19.94
C ASN A 224 2.92 -13.28 -19.25
N PHE A 225 2.98 -12.28 -18.37
CA PHE A 225 1.81 -11.79 -17.67
C PHE A 225 0.85 -11.06 -18.61
N THR A 226 -0.45 -11.33 -18.45
CA THR A 226 -1.53 -10.56 -19.08
C THR A 226 -2.51 -10.19 -17.98
N GLY A 227 -2.51 -8.91 -17.58
CA GLY A 227 -3.43 -8.42 -16.56
C GLY A 227 -4.88 -8.53 -17.03
N ARG A 228 -5.74 -9.10 -16.20
CA ARG A 228 -7.17 -9.23 -16.48
C ARG A 228 -7.97 -8.77 -15.26
N PRO A 229 -8.96 -7.88 -15.43
CA PRO A 229 -9.90 -7.53 -14.37
C PRO A 229 -10.58 -8.79 -13.80
N ALA A 230 -10.76 -8.84 -12.49
CA ALA A 230 -11.39 -9.99 -11.82
C ALA A 230 -12.86 -10.17 -12.23
N ARG A 231 -13.59 -9.08 -12.48
CA ARG A 231 -14.90 -9.07 -13.14
C ARG A 231 -14.75 -8.66 -14.61
N PRO A 232 -15.42 -9.35 -15.55
CA PRO A 232 -15.18 -9.18 -16.98
C PRO A 232 -15.74 -7.88 -17.57
N ASP A 233 -16.67 -7.23 -16.88
CA ASP A 233 -17.31 -5.99 -17.33
C ASP A 233 -17.07 -4.86 -16.32
N PRO A 234 -17.07 -3.59 -16.77
CA PRO A 234 -16.99 -2.44 -15.87
C PRO A 234 -18.07 -2.51 -14.80
N VAL A 235 -17.66 -2.22 -13.56
CA VAL A 235 -18.54 -2.22 -12.39
C VAL A 235 -19.15 -0.82 -12.26
N PRO A 236 -20.47 -0.66 -12.39
CA PRO A 236 -21.13 0.59 -12.10
C PRO A 236 -21.26 0.80 -10.58
N GLY A 237 -21.22 2.05 -10.14
CA GLY A 237 -21.57 2.40 -8.76
C GLY A 237 -21.60 3.90 -8.53
N ASN A 238 -22.25 4.31 -7.44
CA ASN A 238 -22.37 5.70 -7.05
C ASN A 238 -21.41 6.02 -5.91
N ILE A 239 -20.46 6.92 -6.16
CA ILE A 239 -19.53 7.45 -5.16
C ILE A 239 -19.76 8.95 -5.08
N GLN A 240 -20.03 9.47 -3.87
CA GLN A 240 -20.28 10.90 -3.64
C GLN A 240 -21.37 11.49 -4.54
N LYS A 241 -22.49 10.76 -4.72
CA LYS A 241 -23.60 11.16 -5.60
C LYS A 241 -23.21 11.28 -7.08
N THR A 242 -22.08 10.70 -7.47
CA THR A 242 -21.64 10.63 -8.87
C THR A 242 -21.70 9.18 -9.34
N ASP A 243 -22.44 8.94 -10.41
CA ASP A 243 -22.46 7.63 -11.06
C ASP A 243 -21.18 7.43 -11.86
N LEU A 244 -20.52 6.30 -11.62
CA LEU A 244 -19.23 5.95 -12.18
C LEU A 244 -19.24 4.51 -12.69
N VAL A 245 -18.37 4.24 -13.64
CA VAL A 245 -17.97 2.90 -14.08
C VAL A 245 -16.47 2.75 -13.94
N GLN A 246 -16.04 1.55 -13.53
CA GLN A 246 -14.63 1.24 -13.31
C GLN A 246 -14.37 -0.23 -13.66
N TYR A 247 -13.27 -0.52 -14.36
CA TYR A 247 -12.80 -1.90 -14.48
C TYR A 247 -12.16 -2.38 -13.18
N ASP A 248 -12.47 -3.62 -12.82
CA ASP A 248 -12.00 -4.24 -11.59
C ASP A 248 -10.46 -4.42 -11.54
N LEU A 249 -9.94 -4.62 -10.33
CA LEU A 249 -8.55 -4.99 -10.10
C LEU A 249 -8.26 -6.41 -10.61
N THR A 250 -7.00 -6.74 -10.80
CA THR A 250 -6.58 -8.11 -11.15
C THR A 250 -6.71 -9.04 -9.93
N PRO A 251 -6.90 -10.36 -10.15
CA PRO A 251 -6.86 -11.34 -9.06
C PRO A 251 -5.55 -11.29 -8.24
N GLU A 252 -4.43 -11.02 -8.89
CA GLU A 252 -3.10 -10.90 -8.30
C GLU A 252 -3.01 -9.70 -7.36
N GLN A 253 -3.57 -8.55 -7.76
CA GLN A 253 -3.70 -7.37 -6.90
C GLN A 253 -4.52 -7.68 -5.65
N TYR A 254 -5.68 -8.33 -5.80
CA TYR A 254 -6.50 -8.71 -4.64
C TYR A 254 -5.78 -9.68 -3.68
N ALA A 255 -5.00 -10.62 -4.22
CA ALA A 255 -4.21 -11.54 -3.39
C ALA A 255 -3.18 -10.79 -2.55
N ALA A 256 -2.42 -9.88 -3.17
CA ALA A 256 -1.44 -9.06 -2.47
C ALA A 256 -2.08 -8.09 -1.46
N LEU A 257 -3.20 -7.45 -1.81
CA LEU A 257 -3.96 -6.56 -0.91
C LEU A 257 -4.47 -7.29 0.32
N THR A 258 -4.97 -8.52 0.15
CA THR A 258 -5.48 -9.34 1.25
C THR A 258 -4.36 -9.63 2.26
N GLN A 259 -3.19 -10.03 1.77
CA GLN A 259 -2.00 -10.30 2.58
C GLN A 259 -1.48 -9.05 3.30
N LEU A 260 -1.32 -7.95 2.55
CA LEU A 260 -0.86 -6.68 3.12
C LEU A 260 -1.84 -6.15 4.17
N THR A 261 -3.15 -6.22 3.90
CA THR A 261 -4.18 -5.77 4.85
C THR A 261 -4.11 -6.57 6.15
N ALA A 262 -3.98 -7.91 6.06
CA ALA A 262 -3.81 -8.75 7.24
C ALA A 262 -2.53 -8.41 8.02
N ALA A 263 -1.41 -8.23 7.31
CA ALA A 263 -0.15 -7.83 7.92
C ALA A 263 -0.27 -6.49 8.64
N LEU A 264 -0.82 -5.46 8.00
CA LEU A 264 -0.98 -4.14 8.61
C LEU A 264 -1.94 -4.15 9.80
N CYS A 265 -3.05 -4.87 9.75
CA CYS A 265 -3.96 -4.99 10.91
C CYS A 265 -3.30 -5.72 12.09
N ARG A 266 -2.41 -6.70 11.83
CA ARG A 266 -1.64 -7.40 12.87
C ARG A 266 -0.54 -6.51 13.45
N ILE A 267 0.16 -5.76 12.61
CA ILE A 267 1.25 -4.86 12.99
C ILE A 267 0.72 -3.63 13.73
N PHE A 268 -0.42 -3.08 13.32
CA PHE A 268 -1.05 -1.89 13.89
C PHE A 268 -2.44 -2.23 14.42
N PRO A 269 -2.57 -2.62 15.70
CA PRO A 269 -3.85 -3.06 16.28
C PRO A 269 -4.99 -2.03 16.24
N LYS A 270 -4.68 -0.75 16.03
CA LYS A 270 -5.69 0.31 15.86
C LYS A 270 -6.27 0.38 14.44
N ILE A 271 -5.62 -0.23 13.45
CA ILE A 271 -6.22 -0.49 12.14
C ILE A 271 -7.13 -1.71 12.32
N ALA A 272 -8.41 -1.46 12.60
CA ALA A 272 -9.39 -2.54 12.58
C ALA A 272 -9.44 -3.18 11.19
N CYS A 273 -9.50 -4.52 11.12
CA CYS A 273 -9.69 -5.24 9.87
C CYS A 273 -11.17 -5.18 9.45
N ASP A 274 -11.62 -3.95 9.17
CA ASP A 274 -12.97 -3.58 8.77
C ASP A 274 -12.95 -2.24 8.01
N TYR A 275 -14.10 -1.87 7.43
CA TYR A 275 -14.28 -0.66 6.63
C TYR A 275 -15.57 0.09 6.99
N PRO A 276 -15.70 1.39 6.64
CA PRO A 276 -16.87 2.19 6.99
C PRO A 276 -18.15 1.69 6.30
N ARG A 277 -19.24 1.59 7.07
CA ARG A 277 -20.57 1.19 6.58
C ARG A 277 -21.61 2.24 6.95
N GLY A 278 -22.61 2.40 6.09
CA GLY A 278 -23.80 3.20 6.39
C GLY A 278 -24.73 2.51 7.40
N PRO A 279 -25.82 3.19 7.81
CA PRO A 279 -26.79 2.64 8.76
C PRO A 279 -27.45 1.34 8.30
N ASP A 280 -27.50 1.06 6.99
CA ASP A 280 -28.02 -0.17 6.40
C ASP A 280 -27.03 -1.34 6.44
N GLY A 281 -25.82 -1.13 6.95
CA GLY A 281 -24.75 -2.11 6.99
C GLY A 281 -24.08 -2.34 5.64
N ARG A 282 -24.33 -1.49 4.63
CA ARG A 282 -23.59 -1.52 3.36
C ARG A 282 -22.39 -0.58 3.41
N LEU A 283 -21.43 -0.77 2.51
CA LEU A 283 -20.30 0.14 2.32
C LEU A 283 -20.77 1.60 2.26
N ALA A 284 -20.17 2.46 3.09
CA ALA A 284 -20.33 3.89 2.92
C ALA A 284 -19.64 4.32 1.61
N THR A 285 -20.32 5.08 0.76
CA THR A 285 -19.78 5.53 -0.54
C THR A 285 -19.58 7.05 -0.60
N THR A 286 -19.59 7.70 0.56
CA THR A 286 -19.43 9.14 0.71
C THR A 286 -18.36 9.46 1.75
N ARG A 287 -17.91 10.71 1.76
CA ARG A 287 -17.07 11.23 2.84
C ARG A 287 -17.74 11.01 4.20
N LEU A 288 -16.97 10.53 5.17
CA LEU A 288 -17.40 10.43 6.55
C LEU A 288 -17.53 11.83 7.19
N PRO A 289 -18.50 12.04 8.09
CA PRO A 289 -18.53 13.22 8.95
C PRO A 289 -17.22 13.36 9.74
N ASP A 290 -16.81 14.59 10.05
CA ASP A 290 -15.50 14.87 10.67
C ASP A 290 -15.29 14.11 11.99
N ALA A 291 -16.33 14.04 12.82
CA ALA A 291 -16.29 13.33 14.10
C ALA A 291 -16.10 11.81 13.90
N GLU A 292 -16.79 11.23 12.91
CA GLU A 292 -16.68 9.81 12.57
C GLU A 292 -15.31 9.51 11.97
N LEU A 293 -14.83 10.31 11.01
CA LEU A 293 -13.51 10.16 10.42
C LEU A 293 -12.40 10.26 11.48
N LYS A 294 -12.55 11.17 12.45
CA LYS A 294 -11.60 11.32 13.56
C LYS A 294 -11.59 10.09 14.47
N ALA A 295 -12.74 9.46 14.71
CA ALA A 295 -12.87 8.28 15.56
C ALA A 295 -12.54 6.96 14.84
N PHE A 296 -12.63 6.93 13.51
CA PHE A 296 -12.47 5.70 12.74
C PHE A 296 -11.00 5.25 12.63
N GLY A 297 -10.73 4.02 13.07
CA GLY A 297 -9.50 3.29 12.80
C GLY A 297 -9.81 2.01 12.04
N GLY A 298 -9.17 1.81 10.89
CA GLY A 298 -9.45 0.69 9.99
C GLY A 298 -9.02 0.95 8.55
N VAL A 299 -9.55 0.13 7.63
CA VAL A 299 -9.28 0.27 6.20
C VAL A 299 -10.30 1.22 5.59
N ILE A 300 -9.82 2.22 4.84
CA ILE A 300 -10.65 3.34 4.39
C ILE A 300 -10.27 3.76 2.97
N GLY A 301 -11.27 4.06 2.14
CA GLY A 301 -11.06 4.65 0.82
C GLY A 301 -10.84 6.16 0.89
N HIS A 302 -10.12 6.74 -0.06
CA HIS A 302 -9.88 8.19 -0.08
C HIS A 302 -11.17 9.03 -0.16
N TYR A 303 -12.20 8.53 -0.84
CA TYR A 303 -13.51 9.18 -0.90
C TYR A 303 -14.17 9.31 0.48
N HIS A 304 -13.82 8.47 1.46
CA HIS A 304 -14.32 8.61 2.83
C HIS A 304 -13.66 9.79 3.56
N ILE A 305 -12.55 10.33 3.06
CA ILE A 305 -11.74 11.39 3.68
C ILE A 305 -12.05 12.76 3.07
N GLN A 306 -12.23 12.84 1.75
CA GLN A 306 -12.40 14.10 1.02
C GLN A 306 -13.56 14.03 0.03
N THR A 307 -14.31 15.12 -0.14
CA THR A 307 -15.50 15.15 -1.01
C THR A 307 -15.19 15.19 -2.51
N ASN A 308 -13.97 15.58 -2.90
CA ASN A 308 -13.53 15.66 -4.28
C ASN A 308 -12.75 14.42 -4.74
N LYS A 309 -12.88 13.30 -4.01
CA LYS A 309 -12.18 12.04 -4.26
C LYS A 309 -13.17 10.92 -4.51
N VAL A 310 -12.80 10.02 -5.39
CA VAL A 310 -13.66 8.88 -5.77
C VAL A 310 -12.93 7.54 -5.65
N ASP A 311 -11.63 7.55 -5.33
CA ASP A 311 -10.80 6.37 -5.10
C ASP A 311 -11.09 5.69 -3.75
N PRO A 312 -11.07 4.34 -3.68
CA PRO A 312 -10.66 3.37 -4.71
C PRO A 312 -11.74 3.00 -5.75
N GLY A 313 -12.86 3.73 -5.78
CA GLY A 313 -13.90 3.60 -6.80
C GLY A 313 -14.88 2.45 -6.55
N PRO A 314 -15.93 2.35 -7.40
CA PRO A 314 -17.01 1.37 -7.23
C PRO A 314 -16.57 -0.07 -7.50
N ALA A 315 -15.45 -0.29 -8.20
CA ALA A 315 -14.98 -1.65 -8.49
C ALA A 315 -14.14 -2.26 -7.37
N PHE A 316 -13.66 -1.50 -6.38
CA PHE A 316 -12.90 -2.12 -5.28
C PHE A 316 -13.78 -3.06 -4.45
N ASP A 317 -13.49 -4.35 -4.48
CA ASP A 317 -14.22 -5.38 -3.73
C ASP A 317 -13.75 -5.40 -2.26
N TRP A 318 -14.39 -4.54 -1.46
CA TRP A 318 -14.15 -4.40 -0.03
C TRP A 318 -14.31 -5.72 0.74
N ASP A 319 -15.37 -6.46 0.45
CA ASP A 319 -15.68 -7.71 1.15
C ASP A 319 -14.64 -8.78 0.84
N ARG A 320 -14.18 -8.89 -0.42
CA ARG A 320 -13.10 -9.83 -0.79
C ARG A 320 -11.83 -9.58 0.01
N VAL A 321 -11.35 -8.33 0.03
CA VAL A 321 -10.10 -7.98 0.74
C VAL A 321 -10.25 -8.20 2.24
N ILE A 322 -11.34 -7.71 2.82
CA ILE A 322 -11.49 -7.65 4.27
C ILE A 322 -11.88 -9.02 4.82
N ALA A 323 -12.79 -9.77 4.19
CA ALA A 323 -13.08 -11.14 4.59
C ALA A 323 -11.86 -12.05 4.44
N GLY A 324 -11.08 -11.89 3.36
CA GLY A 324 -9.82 -12.60 3.16
C GLY A 324 -8.81 -12.30 4.27
N ALA A 325 -8.60 -11.03 4.61
CA ALA A 325 -7.65 -10.63 5.64
C ALA A 325 -8.09 -11.11 7.04
N ARG A 326 -9.40 -11.03 7.35
CA ARG A 326 -9.97 -11.55 8.60
C ARG A 326 -9.76 -13.05 8.75
N LYS A 327 -9.91 -13.82 7.67
CA LYS A 327 -9.61 -15.26 7.66
C LYS A 327 -8.15 -15.54 8.02
N LEU A 328 -7.20 -14.79 7.45
CA LEU A 328 -5.77 -14.90 7.77
C LEU A 328 -5.43 -14.47 9.22
N LEU A 329 -6.28 -13.65 9.81
CA LEU A 329 -6.16 -13.19 11.20
C LEU A 329 -6.89 -14.11 12.20
N GLY A 330 -7.67 -15.09 11.74
CA GLY A 330 -8.51 -15.91 12.62
C GLY A 330 -9.68 -15.14 13.25
N LEU A 331 -10.10 -14.03 12.64
CA LEU A 331 -11.21 -13.22 13.11
C LEU A 331 -12.54 -13.76 12.59
N SER A 332 -13.63 -13.49 13.33
CA SER A 332 -14.99 -13.84 12.90
C SER A 332 -15.30 -13.27 11.51
N PRO A 333 -16.15 -13.93 10.70
CA PRO A 333 -16.58 -13.40 9.41
C PRO A 333 -17.20 -12.00 9.52
N LEU A 334 -17.20 -11.25 8.41
CA LEU A 334 -17.94 -9.99 8.34
C LEU A 334 -19.43 -10.25 8.60
N LYS A 335 -20.06 -9.33 9.33
CA LYS A 335 -21.52 -9.36 9.48
C LYS A 335 -22.14 -9.06 8.12
N ALA A 336 -23.09 -9.90 7.70
CA ALA A 336 -23.86 -9.63 6.50
C ALA A 336 -24.60 -8.29 6.64
N ALA A 337 -24.71 -7.54 5.55
CA ALA A 337 -25.56 -6.36 5.51
C ALA A 337 -26.99 -6.76 5.90
N THR A 338 -27.63 -5.96 6.74
CA THR A 338 -29.05 -6.13 7.05
C THR A 338 -29.84 -5.95 5.76
N THR A 339 -30.41 -7.05 5.24
CA THR A 339 -31.43 -6.97 4.19
C THR A 339 -32.65 -6.29 4.81
N GLY A 340 -32.80 -4.99 4.60
CA GLY A 340 -34.02 -4.28 4.96
C GLY A 340 -35.21 -4.92 4.25
N GLN A 341 -36.25 -5.24 5.02
CA GLN A 341 -37.60 -5.50 4.52
C GLN A 341 -38.19 -4.23 3.92
#